data_AF-T0YBP7-F1
#
_entry.id   AF-T0YBP7-F1
#
_cell.length_a   1.000
_cell.length_b   1.000
_cell.length_c   1.000
_cell.angle_alpha   90.00
_cell.angle_beta   90.00
_cell.angle_gamma   90.00
#
_symmetry.space_group_name_H-M   'P 1'
#
loop_
_entity.id
_entity.type
_entity.pdbx_description
1 polymer ?
#
loop_
_entity_poly.entity_id
_entity_poly.type
_entity_poly.pdbx_seq_one_letter_code
_entity_poly.pdbx_strand_id
1 'polypeptide(L)'
;PLSDKALEGYCLRKGQPAAEEQTRVRFSLAGFQEKLPVHEIDGKLYLPQSSATSSLILKFEVPRFSNVPLYEAFLAGLYRRAGVDTCGTDYKEDSAAPYLALNRFDRYESNGKIERLHQEDFCQALGYGRNQKYEADKGATFADCVALLRRESAVPVEDINRVTKWLVLNVLAGNSDGHSKNLALLQDRNYPNRWRLAPFYDMVCTGALPRVETKIAFSIGGHTDPESLTRTHWNQESEACQL
;
A
#
# COMPACT_ATOMS: atom_id res chain seq x y z
N PRO A 1 -8.16 -5.64 26.41
CA PRO A 1 -8.09 -6.36 25.12
C PRO A 1 -9.37 -6.07 24.33
N LEU A 2 -9.29 -6.01 23.01
CA LEU A 2 -10.45 -5.93 22.14
C LEU A 2 -11.24 -7.25 22.24
N SER A 3 -12.53 -7.15 22.51
CA SER A 3 -13.46 -8.29 22.44
C SER A 3 -13.93 -8.53 21.01
N ASP A 4 -14.36 -9.75 20.70
CA ASP A 4 -14.95 -10.09 19.39
C ASP A 4 -16.11 -9.16 19.02
N LYS A 5 -17.02 -8.88 19.96
CA LYS A 5 -18.11 -7.91 19.79
C LYS A 5 -17.63 -6.50 19.41
N ALA A 6 -16.43 -6.11 19.88
CA ALA A 6 -15.85 -4.81 19.53
C ALA A 6 -15.33 -4.83 18.09
N LEU A 7 -14.66 -5.91 17.67
CA LEU A 7 -14.20 -6.13 16.29
C LEU A 7 -15.37 -6.16 15.31
N GLU A 8 -16.44 -6.90 15.61
CA GLU A 8 -17.69 -6.89 14.85
C GLU A 8 -18.23 -5.47 14.68
N GLY A 9 -18.23 -4.68 15.75
CA GLY A 9 -18.64 -3.29 15.72
C GLY A 9 -17.81 -2.41 14.79
N TYR A 10 -16.53 -2.72 14.54
CA TYR A 10 -15.71 -2.01 13.54
C TYR A 10 -16.02 -2.45 12.12
N CYS A 11 -16.23 -3.75 11.87
CA CYS A 11 -16.71 -4.24 10.57
C CYS A 11 -18.04 -3.63 10.15
N LEU A 12 -18.92 -3.34 11.12
CA LEU A 12 -20.25 -2.78 10.87
C LEU A 12 -20.26 -1.25 10.67
N ARG A 13 -19.15 -0.54 10.92
CA ARG A 13 -19.03 0.89 10.61
C ARG A 13 -18.90 1.05 9.10
N LYS A 14 -20.03 0.98 8.41
CA LYS A 14 -20.12 1.15 6.96
C LYS A 14 -19.88 2.62 6.61
N GLY A 15 -18.72 2.94 6.07
CA GLY A 15 -18.61 4.12 5.21
C GLY A 15 -19.60 3.97 4.05
N GLN A 16 -20.54 4.91 3.90
CA GLN A 16 -21.49 4.89 2.77
C GLN A 16 -20.83 5.52 1.53
N PRO A 17 -20.65 4.78 0.42
CA PRO A 17 -20.30 5.39 -0.84
C PRO A 17 -21.54 6.02 -1.50
N ALA A 18 -21.43 7.26 -1.94
CA ALA A 18 -22.26 7.80 -3.02
C ALA A 18 -21.61 7.39 -4.35
N ALA A 19 -22.23 6.46 -5.08
CA ALA A 19 -21.85 6.15 -6.45
C ALA A 19 -23.09 5.77 -7.24
N GLU A 20 -23.37 6.56 -8.29
CA GLU A 20 -24.44 6.33 -9.26
C GLU A 20 -24.13 5.12 -10.16
N GLU A 21 -25.17 4.43 -10.62
CA GLU A 21 -25.13 3.02 -11.03
C GLU A 21 -24.38 2.69 -12.35
N GLN A 22 -23.77 3.65 -13.06
CA GLN A 22 -23.40 3.47 -14.48
C GLN A 22 -21.91 3.57 -14.86
N THR A 23 -21.00 3.96 -13.97
CA THR A 23 -19.57 4.15 -14.32
C THR A 23 -18.62 3.27 -13.48
N ARG A 24 -17.56 2.71 -14.10
CA ARG A 24 -16.42 2.17 -13.33
C ARG A 24 -15.81 3.33 -12.57
N VAL A 25 -15.54 3.14 -11.30
CA VAL A 25 -15.04 4.22 -10.44
C VAL A 25 -13.58 3.94 -10.07
N ARG A 26 -12.74 4.97 -10.23
CA ARG A 26 -11.37 4.96 -9.71
C ARG A 26 -11.42 5.23 -8.21
N PHE A 27 -11.76 4.19 -7.46
CA PHE A 27 -11.75 4.18 -6.01
C PHE A 27 -10.37 3.80 -5.50
N SER A 28 -9.84 4.60 -4.58
CA SER A 28 -8.76 4.13 -3.73
C SER A 28 -9.35 3.40 -2.54
N LEU A 29 -9.16 2.09 -2.50
CA LEU A 29 -9.68 1.27 -1.42
C LEU A 29 -9.13 1.73 -0.06
N ALA A 30 -7.88 2.23 -0.02
CA ALA A 30 -7.23 2.76 1.18
C ALA A 30 -7.95 3.94 1.87
N GLY A 31 -8.83 4.65 1.14
CA GLY A 31 -9.63 5.76 1.66
C GLY A 31 -11.00 5.35 2.22
N PHE A 32 -11.52 4.19 1.83
CA PHE A 32 -12.87 3.70 2.17
C PHE A 32 -12.86 2.48 3.08
N GLN A 33 -11.76 1.74 3.10
CA GLN A 33 -11.57 0.60 3.98
C GLN A 33 -11.35 1.07 5.41
N GLU A 34 -12.21 0.62 6.32
CA GLU A 34 -12.03 0.87 7.74
C GLU A 34 -10.72 0.23 8.21
N LYS A 35 -9.93 1.05 8.91
CA LYS A 35 -8.62 0.65 9.42
C LYS A 35 -8.48 1.01 10.88
N LEU A 36 -8.02 0.04 11.67
CA LEU A 36 -7.89 0.20 13.11
C LEU A 36 -6.44 -0.04 13.55
N PRO A 37 -5.71 1.00 13.99
CA PRO A 37 -4.41 0.80 14.59
C PRO A 37 -4.56 0.12 15.95
N VAL A 38 -3.89 -1.01 16.14
CA VAL A 38 -3.92 -1.78 17.40
C VAL A 38 -2.51 -2.12 17.86
N HIS A 39 -2.36 -2.39 19.15
CA HIS A 39 -1.15 -2.92 19.74
C HIS A 39 -1.37 -4.38 20.12
N GLU A 40 -0.46 -5.25 19.74
CA GLU A 40 -0.51 -6.68 20.07
C GLU A 40 0.45 -6.98 21.22
N ILE A 41 -0.07 -7.63 22.27
CA ILE A 41 0.71 -8.14 23.41
C ILE A 41 0.27 -9.59 23.63
N ASP A 42 1.21 -10.53 23.56
CA ASP A 42 0.97 -11.96 23.79
C ASP A 42 -0.25 -12.51 22.99
N GLY A 43 -0.34 -12.15 21.71
CA GLY A 43 -1.43 -12.57 20.82
C GLY A 43 -2.77 -11.86 21.04
N LYS A 44 -2.83 -10.89 21.96
CA LYS A 44 -4.06 -10.13 22.27
C LYS A 44 -3.97 -8.71 21.71
N LEU A 45 -5.06 -8.26 21.11
CA LEU A 45 -5.16 -6.93 20.50
C LEU A 45 -5.68 -5.90 21.51
N TYR A 46 -5.06 -4.73 21.53
CA TYR A 46 -5.39 -3.60 22.40
C TYR A 46 -5.51 -2.32 21.59
N LEU A 47 -6.46 -1.45 21.98
CA LEU A 47 -6.50 -0.09 21.46
C LEU A 47 -5.44 0.74 22.19
N PRO A 48 -4.47 1.33 21.47
CA PRO A 48 -3.53 2.24 22.10
C PRO A 48 -4.27 3.47 22.64
N GLN A 49 -3.95 3.88 23.87
CA GLN A 49 -4.47 5.10 24.48
C GLN A 49 -3.37 6.15 24.57
N SER A 50 -3.75 7.42 24.43
CA SER A 50 -2.84 8.57 24.54
C SER A 50 -1.63 8.44 23.59
N SER A 51 -0.40 8.43 24.11
CA SER A 51 0.83 8.35 23.33
C SER A 51 1.30 6.93 23.03
N ALA A 52 0.56 5.90 23.50
CA ALA A 52 0.90 4.50 23.25
C ALA A 52 0.97 4.19 21.75
N THR A 53 1.94 3.39 21.35
CA THR A 53 2.19 3.02 19.95
C THR A 53 1.35 1.83 19.54
N SER A 54 0.70 1.89 18.37
CA SER A 54 0.23 0.67 17.70
C SER A 54 1.39 -0.10 17.07
N SER A 55 1.27 -1.42 17.02
CA SER A 55 2.17 -2.34 16.31
C SER A 55 1.57 -2.82 14.98
N LEU A 56 0.23 -2.88 14.91
CA LEU A 56 -0.51 -3.37 13.75
C LEU A 56 -1.49 -2.33 13.22
N ILE A 57 -1.91 -2.53 11.97
CA ILE A 57 -3.11 -1.94 11.40
C ILE A 57 -4.03 -3.10 11.01
N LEU A 58 -5.24 -3.14 11.58
CA LEU A 58 -6.28 -4.06 11.13
C LEU A 58 -7.04 -3.41 9.99
N LYS A 59 -7.32 -4.18 8.94
CA LYS A 59 -8.16 -3.77 7.81
C LYS A 59 -9.33 -4.72 7.68
N PHE A 60 -10.52 -4.16 7.58
CA PHE A 60 -11.76 -4.91 7.53
C PHE A 60 -12.32 -4.98 6.10
N GLU A 61 -13.37 -5.78 5.93
CA GLU A 61 -14.11 -5.86 4.67
C GLU A 61 -14.65 -4.51 4.22
N VAL A 62 -14.66 -4.29 2.90
CA VAL A 62 -15.17 -3.06 2.31
C VAL A 62 -16.63 -3.30 1.89
N PRO A 63 -17.58 -2.45 2.28
CA PRO A 63 -18.97 -2.60 1.83
C PRO A 63 -19.05 -2.64 0.30
N ARG A 64 -19.77 -3.63 -0.25
CA ARG A 64 -19.94 -3.93 -1.69
C ARG A 64 -18.76 -4.63 -2.38
N PHE A 65 -17.60 -4.75 -1.74
CA PHE A 65 -16.45 -5.47 -2.28
C PHE A 65 -16.02 -6.57 -1.31
N SER A 66 -16.45 -7.79 -1.56
CA SER A 66 -16.09 -8.95 -0.75
C SER A 66 -14.62 -9.32 -0.94
N ASN A 67 -14.00 -9.81 0.13
CA ASN A 67 -12.67 -10.42 0.14
C ASN A 67 -11.52 -9.45 -0.13
N VAL A 68 -11.73 -8.13 0.01
CA VAL A 68 -10.64 -7.15 -0.20
C VAL A 68 -9.44 -7.43 0.72
N PRO A 69 -9.60 -7.67 2.04
CA PRO A 69 -8.47 -8.01 2.90
C PRO A 69 -7.78 -9.33 2.52
N LEU A 70 -8.55 -10.32 2.05
CA LEU A 70 -8.01 -11.59 1.58
C LEU A 70 -7.18 -11.41 0.29
N TYR A 71 -7.67 -10.61 -0.67
CA TYR A 71 -6.93 -10.30 -1.90
C TYR A 71 -5.63 -9.56 -1.59
N GLU A 72 -5.63 -8.68 -0.59
CA GLU A 72 -4.43 -7.99 -0.15
C GLU A 72 -3.40 -8.95 0.48
N ALA A 73 -3.84 -9.85 1.38
CA ALA A 73 -2.97 -10.90 1.90
C ALA A 73 -2.40 -11.79 0.80
N PHE A 74 -3.22 -12.17 -0.17
CA PHE A 74 -2.82 -12.99 -1.31
C PHE A 74 -1.73 -12.29 -2.14
N LEU A 75 -1.93 -11.02 -2.52
CA LEU A 75 -0.94 -10.28 -3.29
C LEU A 75 0.34 -10.01 -2.49
N ALA A 76 0.25 -9.72 -1.20
CA ALA A 76 1.42 -9.58 -0.34
C ALA A 76 2.28 -10.86 -0.32
N GLY A 77 1.63 -12.03 -0.25
CA GLY A 77 2.30 -13.33 -0.36
C GLY A 77 2.89 -13.60 -1.74
N LEU A 78 2.16 -13.28 -2.81
CA LEU A 78 2.62 -13.41 -4.19
C LEU A 78 3.87 -12.57 -4.44
N TYR A 79 3.86 -11.30 -4.00
CA TYR A 79 4.97 -10.36 -4.22
C TYR A 79 6.21 -10.80 -3.44
N ARG A 80 6.07 -11.26 -2.19
CA ARG A 80 7.19 -11.84 -1.43
C ARG A 80 7.82 -13.02 -2.14
N ARG A 81 7.01 -13.94 -2.68
CA ARG A 81 7.52 -15.09 -3.47
C ARG A 81 8.19 -14.66 -4.78
N ALA A 82 7.81 -13.52 -5.34
CA ALA A 82 8.46 -12.90 -6.50
C ALA A 82 9.70 -12.05 -6.14
N GLY A 83 10.15 -12.05 -4.88
CA GLY A 83 11.33 -11.31 -4.43
C GLY A 83 11.11 -9.81 -4.23
N VAL A 84 9.86 -9.41 -4.00
CA VAL A 84 9.46 -8.04 -3.64
C VAL A 84 9.07 -8.01 -2.17
N ASP A 85 9.78 -7.20 -1.39
CA ASP A 85 9.59 -7.10 0.06
C ASP A 85 8.30 -6.35 0.41
N THR A 86 7.42 -6.97 1.19
CA THR A 86 6.13 -6.40 1.58
C THR A 86 5.99 -6.39 3.09
N CYS A 87 5.14 -5.49 3.61
CA CYS A 87 4.78 -5.51 5.01
C CYS A 87 4.23 -6.90 5.43
N GLY A 88 4.50 -7.28 6.67
CA GLY A 88 3.98 -8.54 7.23
C GLY A 88 2.45 -8.50 7.25
N THR A 89 1.81 -9.57 6.78
CA THR A 89 0.36 -9.67 6.64
C THR A 89 -0.14 -10.99 7.21
N ASP A 90 -1.19 -10.96 8.01
CA ASP A 90 -1.86 -12.14 8.55
C ASP A 90 -3.38 -11.97 8.45
N TYR A 91 -4.03 -12.81 7.65
CA TYR A 91 -5.48 -12.77 7.42
C TYR A 91 -6.20 -13.67 8.42
N LYS A 92 -7.13 -13.10 9.19
CA LYS A 92 -7.87 -13.80 10.25
C LYS A 92 -9.30 -14.10 9.79
N GLU A 93 -9.45 -15.21 9.09
CA GLU A 93 -10.74 -15.69 8.58
C GLU A 93 -11.69 -16.14 9.69
N ASP A 94 -11.21 -16.95 10.64
CA ASP A 94 -12.02 -17.55 11.72
C ASP A 94 -12.42 -16.57 12.85
N SER A 95 -12.25 -15.27 12.63
CA SER A 95 -12.66 -14.27 13.61
C SER A 95 -14.14 -13.92 13.44
N ALA A 96 -14.77 -13.43 14.52
CA ALA A 96 -16.15 -12.96 14.48
C ALA A 96 -16.40 -11.88 13.40
N ALA A 97 -15.33 -11.22 12.95
CA ALA A 97 -15.37 -10.23 11.89
C ALA A 97 -14.05 -10.31 11.09
N PRO A 98 -14.00 -10.98 9.91
CA PRO A 98 -12.77 -11.20 9.18
C PRO A 98 -11.96 -9.93 8.93
N TYR A 99 -10.65 -10.00 9.17
CA TYR A 99 -9.74 -8.87 9.00
C TYR A 99 -8.36 -9.29 8.53
N LEU A 100 -7.65 -8.36 7.91
CA LEU A 100 -6.22 -8.44 7.66
C LEU A 100 -5.45 -7.66 8.72
N ALA A 101 -4.53 -8.32 9.43
CA ALA A 101 -3.56 -7.66 10.29
C ALA A 101 -2.29 -7.35 9.49
N LEU A 102 -1.89 -6.08 9.46
CA LEU A 102 -0.66 -5.63 8.82
C LEU A 102 0.34 -5.15 9.87
N ASN A 103 1.57 -5.66 9.79
CA ASN A 103 2.69 -5.18 10.58
C ASN A 103 3.09 -3.78 10.12
N ARG A 104 3.15 -2.86 11.09
CA ARG A 104 3.66 -1.51 10.82
C ARG A 104 5.17 -1.54 10.65
N PHE A 105 5.66 -1.29 9.44
CA PHE A 105 7.09 -1.19 9.16
C PHE A 105 7.73 0.10 9.72
N ASP A 106 6.93 1.11 10.07
CA ASP A 106 7.37 2.32 10.77
C ASP A 106 7.42 2.15 12.30
N ARG A 107 7.49 0.90 12.76
CA ARG A 107 7.62 0.50 14.16
C ARG A 107 8.76 -0.49 14.30
N TYR A 108 9.46 -0.42 15.42
CA TYR A 108 10.47 -1.40 15.76
C TYR A 108 10.51 -1.64 17.27
N GLU A 109 10.89 -2.85 17.66
CA GLU A 109 11.08 -3.19 19.07
C GLU A 109 12.51 -2.83 19.52
N SER A 110 12.58 -2.18 20.68
CA SER A 110 13.81 -1.71 21.33
C SER A 110 13.61 -1.78 22.84
N ASN A 111 14.42 -2.59 23.52
CA ASN A 111 14.38 -2.75 24.98
C ASN A 111 12.97 -3.09 25.53
N GLY A 112 12.23 -3.97 24.84
CA GLY A 112 10.86 -4.35 25.21
C GLY A 112 9.81 -3.26 25.03
N LYS A 113 10.14 -2.20 24.27
CA LYS A 113 9.22 -1.12 23.89
C LYS A 113 9.14 -1.00 22.38
N ILE A 114 7.99 -0.58 21.89
CA ILE A 114 7.82 -0.24 20.48
C ILE A 114 8.14 1.23 20.29
N GLU A 115 9.11 1.50 19.43
CA GLU A 115 9.53 2.83 19.03
C GLU A 115 9.05 3.14 17.61
N ARG A 116 8.97 4.44 17.28
CA ARG A 116 8.52 4.93 15.98
C ARG A 116 9.74 5.18 15.09
N LEU A 117 9.67 4.74 13.84
CA LEU A 117 10.58 5.19 12.79
C LEU A 117 9.89 6.28 11.98
N HIS A 118 10.66 7.28 11.54
CA HIS A 118 10.13 8.32 10.67
C HIS A 118 9.88 7.74 9.28
N GLN A 119 8.71 8.03 8.71
CA GLN A 119 8.33 7.63 7.36
C GLN A 119 7.63 8.77 6.63
N GLU A 120 7.76 8.78 5.31
CA GLU A 120 7.05 9.68 4.41
C GLU A 120 6.59 8.93 3.17
N ASP A 121 5.34 9.11 2.75
CA ASP A 121 4.90 8.59 1.45
C ASP A 121 5.49 9.41 0.29
N PHE A 122 5.52 8.86 -0.93
CA PHE A 122 6.18 9.55 -2.04
C PHE A 122 5.46 10.83 -2.46
N CYS A 123 4.15 10.98 -2.22
CA CYS A 123 3.49 12.28 -2.44
C CYS A 123 4.09 13.33 -1.52
N GLN A 124 4.27 13.01 -0.23
CA GLN A 124 4.85 13.94 0.75
C GLN A 124 6.29 14.28 0.38
N ALA A 125 7.12 13.28 0.12
CA ALA A 125 8.53 13.45 -0.20
C ALA A 125 8.79 14.26 -1.49
N LEU A 126 7.85 14.19 -2.44
CA LEU A 126 7.89 14.96 -3.70
C LEU A 126 7.13 16.30 -3.61
N GLY A 127 6.46 16.60 -2.51
CA GLY A 127 5.73 17.85 -2.32
C GLY A 127 4.36 17.93 -3.02
N TYR A 128 3.76 16.81 -3.40
CA TYR A 128 2.43 16.77 -4.00
C TYR A 128 1.31 16.89 -2.95
N GLY A 129 0.21 17.55 -3.35
CA GLY A 129 -0.99 17.65 -2.53
C GLY A 129 -1.69 16.30 -2.34
N ARG A 130 -2.52 16.20 -1.28
CA ARG A 130 -3.26 14.96 -0.93
C ARG A 130 -4.06 14.34 -2.09
N ASN A 131 -4.60 15.17 -2.98
CA ASN A 131 -5.44 14.75 -4.09
C ASN A 131 -4.63 14.36 -5.34
N GLN A 132 -3.33 14.62 -5.38
CA GLN A 132 -2.44 14.39 -6.52
C GLN A 132 -1.66 13.07 -6.36
N LYS A 133 -2.36 12.01 -5.96
CA LYS A 133 -1.72 10.70 -5.72
C LYS A 133 -1.55 9.87 -6.99
N TYR A 134 -2.44 10.03 -7.95
CA TYR A 134 -2.36 9.36 -9.25
C TYR A 134 -1.68 10.28 -10.27
N GLU A 135 -0.93 9.68 -11.18
CA GLU A 135 -0.32 10.39 -12.31
C GLU A 135 -1.39 11.11 -13.16
N ALA A 136 -2.52 10.44 -13.42
CA ALA A 136 -3.65 11.01 -14.16
C ALA A 136 -4.24 12.29 -13.51
N ASP A 137 -4.08 12.45 -12.19
CA ASP A 137 -4.51 13.63 -11.44
C ASP A 137 -3.39 14.66 -11.27
N LYS A 138 -2.41 14.67 -12.20
CA LYS A 138 -1.21 15.50 -12.14
C LYS A 138 -0.38 15.26 -10.87
N GLY A 139 -0.35 14.00 -10.43
CA GLY A 139 0.54 13.51 -9.39
C GLY A 139 1.92 13.16 -9.92
N ALA A 140 2.71 12.51 -9.08
CA ALA A 140 4.02 12.00 -9.46
C ALA A 140 3.90 10.96 -10.57
N THR A 141 4.81 11.03 -11.55
CA THR A 141 5.07 9.94 -12.50
C THR A 141 5.91 8.85 -11.85
N PHE A 142 6.02 7.69 -12.49
CA PHE A 142 6.94 6.66 -12.01
C PHE A 142 8.41 7.10 -12.12
N ALA A 143 8.76 7.86 -13.18
CA ALA A 143 10.08 8.46 -13.34
C ALA A 143 10.43 9.43 -12.19
N ASP A 144 9.47 10.22 -11.69
CA ASP A 144 9.68 11.07 -10.50
C ASP A 144 10.00 10.23 -9.26
N CYS A 145 9.32 9.08 -9.10
CA CYS A 145 9.54 8.14 -8.00
C CYS A 145 10.95 7.51 -8.08
N VAL A 146 11.40 7.13 -9.28
CA VAL A 146 12.77 6.61 -9.51
C VAL A 146 13.81 7.70 -9.25
N ALA A 147 13.56 8.93 -9.69
CA ALA A 147 14.45 10.07 -9.45
C ALA A 147 14.56 10.41 -7.95
N LEU A 148 13.47 10.33 -7.20
CA LEU A 148 13.47 10.46 -5.74
C LEU A 148 14.37 9.41 -5.09
N LEU A 149 14.20 8.13 -5.44
CA LEU A 149 15.04 7.06 -4.91
C LEU A 149 16.52 7.24 -5.27
N ARG A 150 16.80 7.71 -6.50
CA ARG A 150 18.17 8.02 -6.93
C ARG A 150 18.83 9.09 -6.04
N ARG A 151 18.05 10.06 -5.58
CA ARG A 151 18.53 11.18 -4.76
C ARG A 151 18.60 10.88 -3.27
N GLU A 152 17.57 10.22 -2.73
CA GLU A 152 17.37 10.11 -1.28
C GLU A 152 17.73 8.73 -0.70
N SER A 153 17.67 7.65 -1.50
CA SER A 153 17.96 6.31 -0.98
C SER A 153 19.43 6.15 -0.63
N ALA A 154 19.70 5.49 0.50
CA ALA A 154 21.04 5.08 0.90
C ALA A 154 21.63 3.96 0.02
N VAL A 155 20.79 3.21 -0.71
CA VAL A 155 21.21 2.21 -1.72
C VAL A 155 20.33 2.27 -2.97
N PRO A 156 20.48 3.34 -3.78
CA PRO A 156 19.56 3.62 -4.87
C PRO A 156 19.35 2.48 -5.87
N VAL A 157 20.42 1.77 -6.25
CA VAL A 157 20.34 0.67 -7.23
C VAL A 157 19.43 -0.46 -6.74
N GLU A 158 19.51 -0.81 -5.45
CA GLU A 158 18.68 -1.86 -4.87
C GLU A 158 17.21 -1.42 -4.77
N ASP A 159 16.98 -0.21 -4.26
CA ASP A 159 15.63 0.29 -4.05
C ASP A 159 14.91 0.61 -5.36
N ILE A 160 15.62 1.10 -6.38
CA ILE A 160 15.11 1.26 -7.75
C ILE A 160 14.74 -0.10 -8.34
N ASN A 161 15.59 -1.12 -8.20
CA ASN A 161 15.25 -2.47 -8.66
C ASN A 161 14.00 -3.03 -7.95
N ARG A 162 13.85 -2.76 -6.65
CA ARG A 162 12.65 -3.16 -5.87
C ARG A 162 11.39 -2.46 -6.39
N VAL A 163 11.42 -1.14 -6.60
CA VAL A 163 10.24 -0.39 -7.07
C VAL A 163 9.86 -0.72 -8.51
N THR A 164 10.83 -0.99 -9.39
CA THR A 164 10.58 -1.44 -10.76
C THR A 164 9.93 -2.82 -10.78
N LYS A 165 10.39 -3.77 -9.97
CA LYS A 165 9.72 -5.07 -9.82
C LYS A 165 8.30 -4.93 -9.29
N TRP A 166 8.07 -4.05 -8.32
CA TRP A 166 6.74 -3.77 -7.80
C TRP A 166 5.80 -3.21 -8.88
N LEU A 167 6.27 -2.29 -9.74
CA LEU A 167 5.49 -1.77 -10.86
C LEU A 167 5.08 -2.88 -11.83
N VAL A 168 6.03 -3.74 -12.23
CA VAL A 168 5.76 -4.88 -13.12
C VAL A 168 4.74 -5.82 -12.48
N LEU A 169 4.90 -6.14 -11.19
CA LEU A 169 3.95 -6.99 -10.48
C LEU A 169 2.56 -6.36 -10.37
N ASN A 170 2.45 -5.04 -10.19
CA ASN A 170 1.14 -4.37 -10.19
C ASN A 170 0.41 -4.55 -11.51
N VAL A 171 1.10 -4.42 -12.63
CA VAL A 171 0.53 -4.68 -13.96
C VAL A 171 0.06 -6.15 -14.06
N LEU A 172 0.95 -7.10 -13.75
CA LEU A 172 0.65 -8.54 -13.89
C LEU A 172 -0.43 -9.04 -12.94
N ALA A 173 -0.50 -8.48 -11.73
CA ALA A 173 -1.46 -8.85 -10.70
C ALA A 173 -2.79 -8.09 -10.82
N GLY A 174 -2.93 -7.19 -11.80
CA GLY A 174 -4.13 -6.37 -11.96
C GLY A 174 -4.35 -5.38 -10.80
N ASN A 175 -3.28 -4.96 -10.11
CA ASN A 175 -3.35 -3.92 -9.10
C ASN A 175 -3.30 -2.53 -9.75
N SER A 176 -4.47 -1.93 -9.92
CA SER A 176 -4.63 -0.61 -10.54
C SER A 176 -4.61 0.56 -9.55
N ASP A 177 -4.59 0.28 -8.24
CA ASP A 177 -4.53 1.31 -7.19
C ASP A 177 -3.11 1.60 -6.71
N GLY A 178 -2.08 0.98 -7.30
CA GLY A 178 -0.66 1.14 -6.94
C GLY A 178 -0.09 2.51 -7.29
N HIS A 179 -0.50 3.54 -6.56
CA HIS A 179 -0.15 4.94 -6.77
C HIS A 179 0.97 5.41 -5.83
N SER A 180 1.45 6.65 -5.99
CA SER A 180 2.60 7.18 -5.22
C SER A 180 2.42 7.16 -3.69
N LYS A 181 1.19 7.19 -3.16
CA LYS A 181 0.96 7.04 -1.70
C LYS A 181 1.10 5.61 -1.16
N ASN A 182 1.27 4.61 -2.04
CA ASN A 182 1.60 3.23 -1.65
C ASN A 182 3.11 2.95 -1.72
N LEU A 183 3.89 3.99 -1.96
CA LEU A 183 5.34 4.00 -1.84
C LEU A 183 5.71 4.89 -0.66
N ALA A 184 6.67 4.46 0.16
CA ALA A 184 7.15 5.23 1.30
C ALA A 184 8.65 5.14 1.44
N LEU A 185 9.25 6.22 1.92
CA LEU A 185 10.61 6.26 2.45
C LEU A 185 10.56 6.02 3.95
N LEU A 186 11.46 5.16 4.44
CA LEU A 186 11.66 4.88 5.85
C LEU A 186 13.06 5.36 6.25
N GLN A 187 13.15 6.15 7.32
CA GLN A 187 14.43 6.63 7.82
C GLN A 187 15.15 5.50 8.56
N ASP A 188 16.43 5.33 8.26
CA ASP A 188 17.31 4.39 8.96
C ASP A 188 17.41 4.77 10.44
N ARG A 189 17.21 3.77 11.30
CA ARG A 189 17.23 3.93 12.76
C ARG A 189 18.56 4.47 13.28
N ASN A 190 19.67 4.00 12.71
CA ASN A 190 21.01 4.24 13.22
C ASN A 190 21.67 5.46 12.57
N TYR A 191 21.17 5.88 11.40
CA TYR A 191 21.77 6.93 10.59
C TYR A 191 20.74 7.96 10.16
N PRO A 192 20.63 9.09 10.88
CA PRO A 192 19.77 10.20 10.47
C PRO A 192 20.03 10.61 9.02
N ASN A 193 18.95 10.96 8.30
CA ASN A 193 18.97 11.33 6.88
C ASN A 193 19.42 10.22 5.91
N ARG A 194 19.58 8.97 6.36
CA ARG A 194 19.64 7.83 5.44
C ARG A 194 18.25 7.27 5.26
N TRP A 195 17.73 7.37 4.04
CA TRP A 195 16.41 6.87 3.70
C TRP A 195 16.51 5.57 2.91
N ARG A 196 15.49 4.73 3.06
CA ARG A 196 15.34 3.49 2.30
C ARG A 196 13.92 3.39 1.79
N LEU A 197 13.73 2.74 0.65
CA LEU A 197 12.40 2.33 0.23
C LEU A 197 11.82 1.35 1.26
N ALA A 198 10.67 1.72 1.83
CA ALA A 198 9.95 0.89 2.79
C ALA A 198 9.41 -0.39 2.12
N PRO A 199 9.08 -1.43 2.90
CA PRO A 199 8.33 -2.58 2.40
C PRO A 199 7.00 -2.14 1.77
N PHE A 200 6.57 -2.79 0.68
CA PHE A 200 5.33 -2.42 0.00
C PHE A 200 4.08 -2.81 0.82
N TYR A 201 3.03 -2.02 0.68
CA TYR A 201 1.75 -2.16 1.39
C TYR A 201 0.58 -1.75 0.47
N ASP A 202 -0.65 -2.05 0.88
CA ASP A 202 -1.88 -1.69 0.14
C ASP A 202 -1.94 -2.27 -1.28
N MET A 203 -1.35 -3.46 -1.53
CA MET A 203 -1.49 -4.13 -2.83
C MET A 203 -2.83 -4.87 -2.91
N VAL A 204 -3.76 -4.41 -3.74
CA VAL A 204 -5.06 -5.06 -3.94
C VAL A 204 -5.25 -5.41 -5.41
N CYS A 205 -5.72 -6.63 -5.70
CA CYS A 205 -6.08 -7.03 -7.06
C CYS A 205 -7.38 -6.34 -7.48
N THR A 206 -7.31 -5.06 -7.85
CA THR A 206 -8.50 -4.28 -8.23
C THR A 206 -9.16 -4.83 -9.49
N GLY A 207 -8.38 -5.46 -10.39
CA GLY A 207 -8.92 -6.15 -11.57
C GLY A 207 -9.87 -7.29 -11.26
N ALA A 208 -9.76 -7.91 -10.07
CA ALA A 208 -10.71 -8.94 -9.61
C ALA A 208 -11.97 -8.35 -8.95
N LEU A 209 -12.02 -7.04 -8.71
CA LEU A 209 -13.16 -6.38 -8.07
C LEU A 209 -14.14 -5.86 -9.14
N PRO A 210 -15.43 -6.22 -9.06
CA PRO A 210 -16.41 -5.77 -10.05
C PRO A 210 -16.56 -4.24 -9.99
N ARG A 211 -16.63 -3.59 -11.15
CA ARG A 211 -16.89 -2.14 -11.29
C ARG A 211 -15.82 -1.22 -10.68
N VAL A 212 -14.63 -1.74 -10.38
CA VAL A 212 -13.45 -0.93 -10.03
C VAL A 212 -12.65 -0.61 -11.29
N GLU A 213 -11.99 0.55 -11.31
CA GLU A 213 -11.06 0.92 -12.36
C GLU A 213 -9.93 -0.11 -12.52
N THR A 214 -9.62 -0.43 -13.78
CA THR A 214 -8.60 -1.42 -14.17
C THR A 214 -7.41 -0.77 -14.86
N LYS A 215 -7.47 0.53 -15.13
CA LYS A 215 -6.33 1.30 -15.63
C LYS A 215 -5.31 1.51 -14.52
N ILE A 216 -4.06 1.10 -14.76
CA ILE A 216 -2.96 1.24 -13.82
C ILE A 216 -2.69 2.70 -13.44
N ALA A 217 -2.18 2.89 -12.21
CA ALA A 217 -2.01 4.20 -11.60
C ALA A 217 -0.81 5.00 -12.15
N PHE A 218 0.29 4.30 -12.45
CA PHE A 218 1.43 4.83 -13.19
C PHE A 218 1.30 4.39 -14.65
N SER A 219 1.39 5.33 -15.58
CA SER A 219 1.42 4.97 -17.00
C SER A 219 2.74 4.29 -17.34
N ILE A 220 2.72 3.41 -18.34
CA ILE A 220 3.91 2.77 -18.89
C ILE A 220 4.05 3.29 -20.32
N GLY A 221 5.04 4.14 -20.59
CA GLY A 221 5.19 4.77 -21.90
C GLY A 221 3.96 5.60 -22.30
N GLY A 222 3.24 6.18 -21.34
CA GLY A 222 1.99 6.92 -21.56
C GLY A 222 0.72 6.07 -21.68
N HIS A 223 0.81 4.75 -21.54
CA HIS A 223 -0.34 3.84 -21.58
C HIS A 223 -0.75 3.36 -20.19
N THR A 224 -2.06 3.35 -19.93
CA THR A 224 -2.62 2.93 -18.62
C THR A 224 -3.48 1.67 -18.70
N ASP A 225 -3.77 1.15 -19.89
CA ASP A 225 -4.54 -0.09 -20.02
C ASP A 225 -3.57 -1.29 -20.03
N PRO A 226 -3.56 -2.11 -18.97
CA PRO A 226 -2.60 -3.21 -18.83
C PRO A 226 -2.69 -4.23 -19.97
N GLU A 227 -3.86 -4.44 -20.58
CA GLU A 227 -4.05 -5.40 -21.68
C GLU A 227 -3.43 -4.90 -23.00
N SER A 228 -3.19 -3.60 -23.12
CA SER A 228 -2.62 -2.96 -24.31
C SER A 228 -1.09 -2.78 -24.25
N LEU A 229 -0.46 -3.14 -23.14
CA LEU A 229 0.96 -2.89 -22.92
C LEU A 229 1.84 -3.76 -23.82
N THR A 230 2.83 -3.13 -24.44
CA THR A 230 3.81 -3.78 -25.32
C THR A 230 5.22 -3.56 -24.80
N ARG A 231 6.19 -4.32 -25.34
CA ARG A 231 7.62 -4.10 -25.06
C ARG A 231 8.05 -2.66 -25.35
N THR A 232 7.50 -2.03 -26.39
CA THR A 232 7.82 -0.64 -26.74
C THR A 232 7.48 0.32 -25.61
N HIS A 233 6.31 0.16 -24.98
CA HIS A 233 5.90 1.00 -23.86
C HIS A 233 6.83 0.84 -22.66
N TRP A 234 7.25 -0.39 -22.35
CA TRP A 234 8.23 -0.64 -21.28
C TRP A 234 9.61 -0.05 -21.58
N ASN A 235 10.07 -0.09 -22.84
CA ASN A 235 11.32 0.55 -23.23
C ASN A 235 11.24 2.08 -23.05
N GLN A 236 10.14 2.70 -23.47
CA GLN A 236 9.89 4.14 -23.28
C GLN A 236 9.87 4.51 -21.79
N GLU A 237 9.25 3.69 -20.94
CA GLU A 237 9.23 3.91 -19.49
C GLU A 237 10.64 3.77 -18.89
N SER A 238 11.42 2.79 -19.34
CA SER A 238 12.82 2.62 -18.93
C SER A 238 13.67 3.84 -19.28
N GLU A 239 13.50 4.36 -20.50
CA GLU A 239 14.19 5.58 -20.97
C GLU A 239 13.80 6.80 -20.12
N ALA A 240 12.50 6.98 -19.82
CA ALA A 240 12.02 8.06 -18.95
C ALA A 240 12.60 7.95 -17.52
N CYS A 241 12.75 6.73 -17.02
CA CYS A 241 13.34 6.45 -15.71
C CYS A 241 14.88 6.52 -15.69
N GLN A 242 15.54 6.56 -16.86
CA GLN A 242 16.99 6.41 -17.01
C GLN A 242 17.51 5.10 -16.40
N LEU A 243 16.92 3.97 -16.83
CA LEU A 243 17.29 2.59 -16.45
C LEU A 243 17.83 1.81 -17.65
#